data_AF-A0A4Q2YAV7-F1
#
_entry.id   AF-A0A4Q2YAV7-F1
#
_cell.length_a   1.000
_cell.length_b   1.000
_cell.length_c   1.000
_cell.angle_alpha   90.00
_cell.angle_beta   90.00
_cell.angle_gamma   90.00
#
_symmetry.space_group_name_H-M   'P 1'
#
loop_
_entity.id
_entity.type
_entity.pdbx_description
1 polymer ?
#
loop_
_entity_poly.entity_id
_entity_poly.type
_entity_poly.pdbx_seq_one_letter_code
_entity_poly.pdbx_strand_id
1 'polypeptide(L)'
;YGLRNPWRITSDPVTGQIWAGQNGQDLREYANLIVRGANYGWSEYEGSRLFIPGRLAGPAPFTPPTIEHDHSLFRSLTGGFVYRGKRFPELAGAYLYGDYGTGRVWAAKHDGTRLLWNRELADTPLAIAGFGTDPEGDILLADHLGDAICRLEPAPPPTPTAQPFPVRLSETGLFTSTADLTPVPGVRAYEINAPAWHDGAVSSRLLALPGTEAAEFPPDGSGAWKSLNFPNGTALVQTLVMPADPASNKPARRLETRVLLKQENDWTGFSWLWNKGQTDAELVPTAGVKADLGNGEEWTVPTRSDCVTCHARGANYALGLTAAQLNRPLAAVAGGAAVNQLVSLVKEGWIKTRQPDGKTAAVMPAPVGELPHLVDPYDIAASLPDRARAYLATNCSHCHIPEGGGNSAMNLAPWAKGREQHLLSERPQHGDLGLEDVRLICPGDASRSLLPVRVMSRGPNQMPPLGTQKADAAGIQLLIAWLLELPAEAP
;
A
#
# COMPACT_ATOMS: atom_id res chain seq x y z
N TYR A 1 -10.05 21.57 23.55
CA TYR A 1 -8.63 21.71 23.15
C TYR A 1 -8.06 20.31 22.92
N GLY A 2 -6.80 20.17 22.51
CA GLY A 2 -6.21 18.84 22.26
C GLY A 2 -6.66 18.17 20.96
N LEU A 3 -7.05 18.97 19.96
CA LEU A 3 -7.19 18.49 18.57
C LEU A 3 -5.82 18.58 17.88
N ARG A 4 -5.54 17.69 16.93
CA ARG A 4 -4.28 17.70 16.16
C ARG A 4 -4.39 18.56 14.91
N ASN A 5 -5.14 18.05 13.93
CA ASN A 5 -5.28 18.65 12.60
C ASN A 5 -6.75 18.56 12.17
N PRO A 6 -7.64 19.45 12.68
CA PRO A 6 -9.05 19.44 12.32
C PRO A 6 -9.23 19.95 10.88
N TRP A 7 -9.28 19.03 9.91
CA TRP A 7 -9.47 19.34 8.49
C TRP A 7 -10.78 20.10 8.24
N ARG A 8 -11.86 19.68 8.91
CA ARG A 8 -13.14 20.38 8.83
C ARG A 8 -13.92 20.33 10.14
N ILE A 9 -14.51 21.47 10.47
CA ILE A 9 -15.49 21.63 11.55
C ILE A 9 -16.83 22.01 10.94
N THR A 10 -17.91 21.40 11.39
CA THR A 10 -19.27 21.66 10.92
C THR A 10 -20.23 21.75 12.09
N SER A 11 -21.29 22.54 11.95
CA SER A 11 -22.37 22.64 12.91
C SER A 11 -23.65 22.12 12.26
N ASP A 12 -24.33 21.21 12.92
CA ASP A 12 -25.67 20.80 12.52
C ASP A 12 -26.68 21.91 12.86
N PRO A 13 -27.39 22.48 11.88
CA PRO A 13 -28.31 23.59 12.13
C PRO A 13 -29.54 23.18 12.94
N VAL A 14 -29.86 21.89 13.04
CA VAL A 14 -31.05 21.40 13.76
C VAL A 14 -30.76 21.15 15.24
N THR A 15 -29.67 20.44 15.56
CA THR A 15 -29.34 20.08 16.94
C THR A 15 -28.33 21.00 17.60
N GLY A 16 -27.62 21.83 16.82
CA GLY A 16 -26.49 22.63 17.30
C GLY A 16 -25.22 21.80 17.60
N GLN A 17 -25.22 20.50 17.28
CA GLN A 17 -24.06 19.64 17.43
C GLN A 17 -22.92 20.11 16.52
N ILE A 18 -21.72 20.23 17.07
CA ILE A 18 -20.52 20.60 16.32
C ILE A 18 -19.67 19.35 16.13
N TRP A 19 -19.33 19.02 14.89
CA TRP A 19 -18.45 17.90 14.56
C TRP A 19 -17.12 18.41 14.03
N ALA A 20 -16.02 17.80 14.47
CA ALA A 20 -14.69 18.04 13.93
C ALA A 20 -14.12 16.72 13.40
N GLY A 21 -13.90 16.66 12.09
CA GLY A 21 -13.08 15.61 11.48
C GLY A 21 -11.61 16.01 11.54
N GLN A 22 -10.76 15.12 12.06
CA GLN A 22 -9.34 15.43 12.25
C GLN A 22 -8.41 14.26 11.92
N ASN A 23 -7.22 14.63 11.45
CA ASN A 23 -6.21 13.65 11.07
C ASN A 23 -5.28 13.30 12.22
N GLY A 24 -5.04 12.00 12.39
CA GLY A 24 -3.97 11.52 13.26
C GLY A 24 -2.60 11.70 12.64
N GLN A 25 -1.61 11.23 13.39
CA GLN A 25 -0.22 11.28 12.98
C GLN A 25 0.21 9.96 12.33
N ASP A 26 0.06 8.83 13.03
CA ASP A 26 0.70 7.56 12.66
C ASP A 26 -0.30 6.43 12.45
N LEU A 27 -1.31 6.29 13.30
CA LEU A 27 -2.09 5.05 13.40
C LEU A 27 -3.61 5.22 13.32
N ARG A 28 -4.15 6.43 13.53
CA ARG A 28 -5.59 6.62 13.69
C ARG A 28 -6.11 7.87 12.99
N GLU A 29 -7.21 7.70 12.29
CA GLU A 29 -8.06 8.81 11.85
C GLU A 29 -9.31 8.89 12.73
N TYR A 30 -9.74 10.09 13.12
CA TYR A 30 -10.83 10.22 14.09
C TYR A 30 -11.67 11.50 13.94
N ALA A 31 -12.92 11.41 14.38
CA ALA A 31 -13.82 12.56 14.46
C ALA A 31 -14.43 12.67 15.85
N ASN A 32 -14.68 13.91 16.26
CA ASN A 32 -15.17 14.24 17.58
C ASN A 32 -16.45 15.07 17.47
N LEU A 33 -17.45 14.66 18.24
CA LEU A 33 -18.54 15.54 18.63
C LEU A 33 -18.01 16.52 19.69
N ILE A 34 -18.01 17.80 19.34
CA ILE A 34 -17.35 18.83 20.12
C ILE A 34 -18.19 19.23 21.34
N VAL A 35 -17.60 19.03 22.51
CA VAL A 35 -18.09 19.49 23.82
C VAL A 35 -17.25 20.68 24.29
N ARG A 36 -17.94 21.70 24.82
CA ARG A 36 -17.30 22.90 25.38
C ARG A 36 -16.37 22.52 26.54
N GLY A 37 -15.11 22.95 26.45
CA GLY A 37 -14.11 22.74 27.51
C GLY A 37 -13.44 21.36 27.53
N ALA A 38 -13.85 20.43 26.65
CA ALA A 38 -13.28 19.09 26.58
C ALA A 38 -11.83 19.06 26.10
N ASN A 39 -11.10 18.02 26.53
CA ASN A 39 -9.72 17.71 26.15
C ASN A 39 -9.68 16.49 25.22
N TYR A 40 -9.36 16.67 23.95
CA TYR A 40 -9.30 15.56 22.98
C TYR A 40 -7.94 14.87 22.93
N GLY A 41 -7.04 15.17 23.88
CA GLY A 41 -5.89 14.32 24.21
C GLY A 41 -4.62 14.56 23.41
N TRP A 42 -4.67 15.19 22.23
CA TRP A 42 -3.44 15.47 21.48
C TRP A 42 -2.53 16.44 22.28
N SER A 43 -1.23 16.18 22.44
CA SER A 43 -0.41 15.16 21.73
C SER A 43 -0.04 13.91 22.53
N GLU A 44 -0.64 13.70 23.71
CA GLU A 44 -0.41 12.49 24.51
C GLU A 44 -1.16 11.29 23.93
N TYR A 45 -2.37 11.53 23.41
CA TYR A 45 -3.21 10.53 22.77
C TYR A 45 -3.34 10.75 21.26
N GLU A 46 -3.46 9.65 20.53
CA GLU A 46 -3.84 9.62 19.12
C GLU A 46 -5.05 8.69 18.97
N GLY A 47 -6.20 9.26 18.62
CA GLY A 47 -7.48 8.55 18.78
C GLY A 47 -7.70 8.19 20.25
N SER A 48 -8.07 6.95 20.55
CA SER A 48 -8.22 6.46 21.93
C SER A 48 -6.93 5.90 22.52
N ARG A 49 -5.82 5.95 21.77
CA ARG A 49 -4.55 5.27 22.10
C ARG A 49 -3.61 6.24 22.78
N LEU A 50 -2.90 5.78 23.81
CA LEU A 50 -1.74 6.51 24.32
C LEU A 50 -0.65 6.47 23.23
N PHE A 51 -0.26 7.64 22.75
CA PHE A 51 0.66 7.80 21.63
C PHE A 51 2.07 8.09 22.11
N ILE A 52 2.26 9.21 22.80
CA ILE A 52 3.53 9.57 23.43
C ILE A 52 3.26 9.93 24.89
N PRO A 53 3.52 9.01 25.84
CA PRO A 53 3.25 9.23 27.25
C PRO A 53 3.89 10.52 27.78
N GLY A 54 3.13 11.34 28.51
CA GLY A 54 3.62 12.58 29.12
C GLY A 54 3.81 13.75 28.14
N ARG A 55 3.52 13.58 26.86
CA ARG A 55 3.67 14.65 25.86
C ARG A 55 2.49 15.62 25.89
N LEU A 56 2.66 16.75 26.57
CA LEU A 56 1.70 17.87 26.60
C LEU A 56 0.29 17.45 27.07
N ALA A 57 0.23 16.69 28.17
CA ALA A 57 -1.03 16.34 28.81
C ALA A 57 -1.74 17.60 29.34
N GLY A 58 -2.96 17.84 28.87
CA GLY A 58 -3.78 18.95 29.38
C GLY A 58 -4.40 18.66 30.75
N PRO A 59 -4.84 19.69 31.50
CA PRO A 59 -5.29 19.53 32.88
C PRO A 59 -6.66 18.87 33.05
N ALA A 60 -7.53 18.89 32.02
CA ALA A 60 -8.83 18.24 32.05
C ALA A 60 -8.76 16.77 31.59
N PRO A 61 -9.68 15.90 32.06
CA PRO A 61 -9.72 14.50 31.66
C PRO A 61 -9.81 14.30 30.16
N PHE A 62 -9.13 13.27 29.66
CA PHE A 62 -9.17 12.87 28.26
C PHE A 62 -10.60 12.51 27.82
N THR A 63 -11.01 13.07 26.68
CA THR A 63 -12.27 12.80 26.00
C THR A 63 -11.98 11.99 24.73
N PRO A 64 -12.39 10.71 24.67
CA PRO A 64 -12.10 9.86 23.54
C PRO A 64 -12.79 10.33 22.25
N PRO A 65 -12.28 9.92 21.08
CA PRO A 65 -12.94 10.15 19.81
C PRO A 65 -14.36 9.56 19.77
N THR A 66 -15.26 10.26 19.08
CA THR A 66 -16.63 9.77 18.85
C THR A 66 -16.63 8.71 17.74
N ILE A 67 -15.74 8.88 16.76
CA ILE A 67 -15.50 7.97 15.64
C ILE A 67 -14.00 7.79 15.52
N GLU A 68 -13.54 6.56 15.33
CA GLU A 68 -12.12 6.23 15.20
C GLU A 68 -11.95 5.12 14.17
N HIS A 69 -10.96 5.29 13.29
CA HIS A 69 -10.55 4.31 12.28
C HIS A 69 -9.07 4.01 12.41
N ASP A 70 -8.71 2.76 12.14
CA ASP A 70 -7.30 2.37 11.99
C ASP A 70 -6.76 2.79 10.62
N HIS A 71 -5.49 3.19 10.56
CA HIS A 71 -4.82 3.51 9.30
C HIS A 71 -4.80 2.35 8.31
N SER A 72 -4.88 1.10 8.75
CA SER A 72 -5.12 -0.01 7.82
C SER A 72 -6.35 0.25 6.94
N LEU A 73 -7.44 0.79 7.50
CA LEU A 73 -8.72 0.97 6.81
C LEU A 73 -8.98 2.39 6.27
N PHE A 74 -8.37 3.42 6.86
CA PHE A 74 -8.74 4.83 6.65
C PHE A 74 -7.55 5.75 6.97
N ARG A 75 -7.15 6.64 6.07
CA ARG A 75 -5.80 7.23 6.04
C ARG A 75 -5.72 8.74 6.22
N SER A 76 -6.76 9.46 5.85
CA SER A 76 -6.82 10.91 5.89
C SER A 76 -8.27 11.38 5.91
N LEU A 77 -8.79 11.68 7.11
CA LEU A 77 -10.18 12.00 7.32
C LEU A 77 -10.54 13.38 6.79
N THR A 78 -11.39 13.35 5.78
CA THR A 78 -12.09 14.50 5.23
C THR A 78 -13.44 14.62 5.92
N GLY A 79 -13.55 15.57 6.84
CA GLY A 79 -14.81 15.85 7.52
C GLY A 79 -15.87 16.37 6.56
N GLY A 80 -17.13 15.95 6.74
CA GLY A 80 -18.27 16.41 5.96
C GLY A 80 -19.26 17.25 6.77
N PHE A 81 -20.53 16.88 6.72
CA PHE A 81 -21.64 17.59 7.34
C PHE A 81 -22.71 16.62 7.86
N VAL A 82 -23.61 17.10 8.72
CA VAL A 82 -24.77 16.31 9.16
C VAL A 82 -25.84 16.34 8.08
N TYR A 83 -26.20 15.19 7.54
CA TYR A 83 -27.12 15.09 6.41
C TYR A 83 -28.56 15.44 6.78
N ARG A 84 -29.14 16.38 6.03
CA ARG A 84 -30.51 16.88 6.20
C ARG A 84 -31.33 16.88 4.90
N GLY A 85 -30.78 16.35 3.81
CA GLY A 85 -31.46 16.19 2.53
C GLY A 85 -32.55 15.12 2.56
N LYS A 86 -33.24 14.95 1.43
CA LYS A 86 -34.39 14.04 1.30
C LYS A 86 -34.12 12.77 0.50
N ARG A 87 -33.05 12.73 -0.30
CA ARG A 87 -32.72 11.59 -1.17
C ARG A 87 -32.37 10.32 -0.41
N PHE A 88 -31.74 10.46 0.75
CA PHE A 88 -31.33 9.34 1.61
C PHE A 88 -31.97 9.44 3.00
N PRO A 89 -33.27 9.15 3.16
CA PRO A 89 -33.98 9.28 4.44
C PRO A 89 -33.32 8.54 5.60
N GLU A 90 -32.68 7.40 5.32
CA GLU A 90 -31.95 6.58 6.29
C GLU A 90 -30.71 7.28 6.86
N LEU A 91 -30.15 8.27 6.14
CA LEU A 91 -29.00 9.06 6.58
C LEU A 91 -29.41 10.33 7.32
N ALA A 92 -30.71 10.63 7.47
CA ALA A 92 -31.17 11.85 8.13
C ALA A 92 -30.60 11.98 9.54
N GLY A 93 -29.87 13.08 9.78
CA GLY A 93 -29.18 13.37 11.04
C GLY A 93 -27.88 12.59 11.27
N ALA A 94 -27.37 11.86 10.28
CA ALA A 94 -26.06 11.24 10.36
C ALA A 94 -24.97 12.23 9.91
N TYR A 95 -23.85 12.23 10.62
CA TYR A 95 -22.63 12.94 10.21
C TYR A 95 -21.94 12.16 9.09
N LEU A 96 -21.77 12.82 7.94
CA LEU A 96 -21.03 12.33 6.79
C LEU A 96 -19.57 12.73 6.87
N TYR A 97 -18.71 11.82 6.47
CA TYR A 97 -17.27 12.05 6.35
C TYR A 97 -16.70 11.04 5.35
N GLY A 98 -15.47 11.25 4.92
CA GLY A 98 -14.80 10.36 3.98
C GLY A 98 -13.29 10.43 4.11
N ASP A 99 -12.61 9.73 3.23
CA ASP A 99 -11.17 9.56 3.29
C ASP A 99 -10.50 10.05 2.01
N TYR A 100 -9.51 10.93 2.12
CA TYR A 100 -8.76 11.40 0.94
C TYR A 100 -7.87 10.30 0.34
N GLY A 101 -7.33 9.41 1.19
CA GLY A 101 -6.35 8.40 0.78
C GLY A 101 -6.97 7.15 0.16
N THR A 102 -8.10 6.70 0.68
CA THR A 102 -8.82 5.46 0.28
C THR A 102 -10.09 5.73 -0.50
N GLY A 103 -10.60 6.98 -0.52
CA GLY A 103 -11.83 7.34 -1.24
C GLY A 103 -13.12 6.76 -0.63
N ARG A 104 -13.05 6.20 0.57
CA ARG A 104 -14.21 5.65 1.28
C ARG A 104 -15.10 6.77 1.83
N VAL A 105 -16.41 6.60 1.69
CA VAL A 105 -17.44 7.48 2.24
C VAL A 105 -18.14 6.78 3.38
N TRP A 106 -18.31 7.45 4.51
CA TRP A 106 -18.91 6.90 5.71
C TRP A 106 -19.97 7.82 6.28
N ALA A 107 -20.83 7.24 7.12
CA ALA A 107 -21.78 7.96 7.92
C ALA A 107 -21.83 7.42 9.35
N ALA A 108 -22.06 8.32 10.29
CA ALA A 108 -22.22 8.00 11.69
C ALA A 108 -23.43 8.72 12.27
N LYS A 109 -24.31 7.99 12.98
CA LYS A 109 -25.48 8.58 13.64
C LYS A 109 -25.28 8.58 15.15
N HIS A 110 -25.56 9.72 15.76
CA HIS A 110 -25.35 9.97 17.19
C HIS A 110 -26.57 10.67 17.77
N ASP A 111 -26.99 10.29 18.98
CA ASP A 111 -28.18 10.87 19.64
C ASP A 111 -27.87 12.05 20.58
N GLY A 112 -26.59 12.44 20.66
CA GLY A 112 -26.06 13.45 21.58
C GLY A 112 -25.43 12.86 22.84
N THR A 113 -25.71 11.59 23.13
CA THR A 113 -25.16 10.86 24.28
C THR A 113 -24.26 9.71 23.85
N ARG A 114 -24.63 8.99 22.78
CA ARG A 114 -23.86 7.86 22.25
C ARG A 114 -23.96 7.73 20.73
N LEU A 115 -22.97 7.04 20.18
CA LEU A 115 -22.97 6.59 18.79
C LEU A 115 -24.02 5.47 18.63
N LEU A 116 -24.96 5.66 17.71
CA LEU A 116 -26.00 4.69 17.39
C LEU A 116 -25.52 3.70 16.34
N TRP A 117 -24.85 4.19 15.30
CA TRP A 117 -24.19 3.38 14.30
C TRP A 117 -23.10 4.18 13.58
N ASN A 118 -22.16 3.45 13.00
CA ASN A 118 -21.12 3.97 12.12
C ASN A 118 -20.89 2.95 11.00
N ARG A 119 -21.05 3.34 9.74
CA ARG A 119 -20.95 2.43 8.60
C ARG A 119 -20.44 3.10 7.34
N GLU A 120 -19.76 2.31 6.52
CA GLU A 120 -19.37 2.67 5.17
C GLU A 120 -20.62 2.81 4.29
N LEU A 121 -20.63 3.82 3.42
CA LEU A 121 -21.68 4.09 2.44
C LEU A 121 -21.23 3.77 1.02
N ALA A 122 -19.96 4.05 0.70
CA ALA A 122 -19.37 3.81 -0.61
C ALA A 122 -17.86 3.60 -0.51
N ASP A 123 -17.34 2.73 -1.36
CA ASP A 123 -15.91 2.53 -1.63
C ASP A 123 -15.65 3.06 -3.05
N THR A 124 -14.85 4.12 -3.19
CA THR A 124 -14.74 4.87 -4.44
C THR A 124 -13.27 5.17 -4.76
N PRO A 125 -12.91 5.38 -6.04
CA PRO A 125 -11.55 5.77 -6.40
C PRO A 125 -11.20 7.24 -6.08
N LEU A 126 -12.15 8.02 -5.57
CA LEU A 126 -12.08 9.47 -5.49
C LEU A 126 -11.03 9.93 -4.47
N ALA A 127 -10.31 11.02 -4.77
CA ALA A 127 -9.50 11.73 -3.79
C ALA A 127 -10.39 12.75 -3.06
N ILE A 128 -11.19 12.27 -2.09
CA ILE A 128 -12.22 13.08 -1.42
C ILE A 128 -11.57 14.20 -0.60
N ALA A 129 -11.55 15.41 -1.14
CA ALA A 129 -10.98 16.59 -0.46
C ALA A 129 -12.04 17.40 0.31
N GLY A 130 -13.32 17.22 -0.03
CA GLY A 130 -14.41 17.91 0.67
C GLY A 130 -15.79 17.36 0.35
N PHE A 131 -16.75 17.81 1.17
CA PHE A 131 -18.18 17.54 0.99
C PHE A 131 -18.95 18.84 0.85
N GLY A 132 -19.99 18.84 0.04
CA GLY A 132 -20.94 19.94 -0.10
C GLY A 132 -22.37 19.44 -0.17
N THR A 133 -23.29 20.39 -0.26
CA THR A 133 -24.69 20.11 -0.56
C THR A 133 -25.09 20.81 -1.84
N ASP A 134 -25.93 20.16 -2.64
CA ASP A 134 -26.70 20.88 -3.67
C ASP A 134 -27.84 21.71 -3.03
N PRO A 135 -28.59 22.51 -3.80
CA PRO A 135 -29.68 23.34 -3.27
C PRO A 135 -30.79 22.55 -2.56
N GLU A 136 -30.95 21.27 -2.88
CA GLU A 136 -31.90 20.35 -2.26
C GLU A 136 -31.37 19.75 -0.93
N GLY A 137 -30.11 20.01 -0.59
CA GLY A 137 -29.45 19.49 0.61
C GLY A 137 -28.84 18.10 0.41
N ASP A 138 -28.71 17.64 -0.84
CA ASP A 138 -28.17 16.32 -1.18
C ASP A 138 -26.64 16.34 -1.35
N ILE A 139 -26.03 15.15 -1.22
CA ILE A 139 -24.61 14.98 -0.98
C ILE A 139 -23.79 15.22 -2.25
N LEU A 140 -22.88 16.19 -2.20
CA LEU A 140 -21.82 16.41 -3.18
C LEU A 140 -20.45 16.09 -2.57
N LEU A 141 -19.56 15.50 -3.36
CA LEU A 141 -18.16 15.22 -3.02
C LEU A 141 -17.24 15.97 -3.99
N ALA A 142 -16.14 16.52 -3.48
CA ALA A 142 -15.08 17.11 -4.30
C ALA A 142 -13.94 16.10 -4.48
N ASP A 143 -13.76 15.64 -5.72
CA ASP A 143 -12.63 14.79 -6.11
C ASP A 143 -11.47 15.67 -6.59
N HIS A 144 -10.45 15.78 -5.76
CA HIS A 144 -9.30 16.63 -6.02
C HIS A 144 -8.46 16.17 -7.21
N LEU A 145 -8.35 14.86 -7.43
CA LEU A 145 -7.50 14.34 -8.52
C LEU A 145 -8.27 14.11 -9.82
N GLY A 146 -9.57 13.82 -9.73
CA GLY A 146 -10.46 13.76 -10.89
C GLY A 146 -10.89 15.12 -11.43
N ASP A 147 -10.53 16.22 -10.75
CA ASP A 147 -10.97 17.59 -11.07
C ASP A 147 -12.49 17.67 -11.26
N ALA A 148 -13.23 17.06 -10.31
CA ALA A 148 -14.67 16.84 -10.45
C ALA A 148 -15.44 17.07 -9.14
N ILE A 149 -16.71 17.48 -9.30
CA ILE A 149 -17.71 17.42 -8.24
C ILE A 149 -18.63 16.24 -8.54
N CYS A 150 -18.65 15.26 -7.63
CA CYS A 150 -19.43 14.04 -7.75
C CYS A 150 -20.69 14.13 -6.88
N ARG A 151 -21.78 13.51 -7.31
CA ARG A 151 -22.98 13.30 -6.50
C ARG A 151 -23.02 11.86 -6.00
N LEU A 152 -23.39 11.66 -4.73
CA LEU A 152 -23.64 10.31 -4.23
C LEU A 152 -24.99 9.80 -4.72
N GLU A 153 -25.01 8.60 -5.28
CA GLU A 153 -26.19 7.97 -5.88
C GLU A 153 -26.41 6.57 -5.29
N PRO A 154 -27.67 6.12 -5.08
CA PRO A 154 -27.94 4.73 -4.74
C PRO A 154 -27.38 3.81 -5.83
N ALA A 155 -26.63 2.78 -5.41
CA ALA A 155 -26.16 1.76 -6.34
C ALA A 155 -27.35 1.08 -7.02
N PRO A 156 -27.32 0.86 -8.34
CA PRO A 156 -28.36 0.09 -9.00
C PRO A 156 -28.42 -1.32 -8.41
N PRO A 157 -29.60 -1.96 -8.37
CA PRO A 157 -29.70 -3.34 -7.90
C PRO A 157 -28.77 -4.24 -8.74
N PRO A 158 -28.09 -5.21 -8.12
CA PRO A 158 -27.16 -6.09 -8.84
C PRO A 158 -27.88 -6.80 -9.98
N THR A 159 -27.31 -6.72 -11.18
CA THR A 159 -27.87 -7.37 -12.37
C THR A 159 -27.84 -8.90 -12.19
N PRO A 160 -28.95 -9.63 -12.39
CA PRO A 160 -29.00 -11.09 -12.20
C PRO A 160 -28.03 -11.90 -13.07
N THR A 161 -27.49 -11.29 -14.14
CA THR A 161 -26.56 -11.91 -15.09
C THR A 161 -25.09 -11.62 -14.82
N ALA A 162 -24.75 -10.85 -13.78
CA ALA A 162 -23.36 -10.67 -13.37
C ALA A 162 -22.82 -12.03 -12.91
N GLN A 163 -21.73 -12.49 -13.54
CA GLN A 163 -21.03 -13.67 -13.06
C GLN A 163 -20.62 -13.43 -11.59
N PRO A 164 -20.85 -14.40 -10.68
CA PRO A 164 -20.42 -14.24 -9.30
C PRO A 164 -18.91 -14.06 -9.27
N PHE A 165 -18.44 -13.23 -8.33
CA PHE A 165 -17.00 -13.06 -8.15
C PHE A 165 -16.34 -14.42 -7.83
N PRO A 166 -15.21 -14.76 -8.47
CA PRO A 166 -14.60 -16.08 -8.33
C PRO A 166 -14.18 -16.35 -6.88
N VAL A 167 -14.70 -17.43 -6.30
CA VAL A 167 -14.34 -17.86 -4.94
C VAL A 167 -13.19 -18.87 -4.97
N ARG A 168 -12.94 -19.51 -6.11
CA ARG A 168 -11.76 -20.34 -6.36
C ARG A 168 -10.81 -19.68 -7.36
N LEU A 169 -9.52 -19.97 -7.24
CA LEU A 169 -8.53 -19.45 -8.17
C LEU A 169 -8.77 -19.98 -9.58
N SER A 170 -9.21 -21.23 -9.71
CA SER A 170 -9.59 -21.84 -11.00
C SER A 170 -10.75 -21.13 -11.71
N GLU A 171 -11.59 -20.39 -11.00
CA GLU A 171 -12.72 -19.65 -11.56
C GLU A 171 -12.32 -18.26 -12.11
N THR A 172 -11.10 -17.79 -11.81
CA THR A 172 -10.63 -16.46 -12.22
C THR A 172 -10.39 -16.30 -13.73
N GLY A 173 -10.27 -17.42 -14.45
CA GLY A 173 -9.88 -17.44 -15.86
C GLY A 173 -8.40 -17.13 -16.11
N LEU A 174 -7.56 -17.01 -15.06
CA LEU A 174 -6.13 -16.72 -15.20
C LEU A 174 -5.29 -17.97 -15.53
N PHE A 175 -5.81 -19.17 -15.23
CA PHE A 175 -5.08 -20.43 -15.36
C PHE A 175 -5.88 -21.45 -16.18
N THR A 176 -5.20 -22.19 -17.06
CA THR A 176 -5.74 -23.43 -17.65
C THR A 176 -5.62 -24.59 -16.68
N SER A 177 -4.57 -24.60 -15.86
CA SER A 177 -4.37 -25.53 -14.75
C SER A 177 -3.83 -24.78 -13.55
N THR A 178 -4.62 -24.64 -12.49
CA THR A 178 -4.14 -24.10 -11.21
C THR A 178 -3.15 -25.06 -10.56
N ALA A 179 -3.39 -26.37 -10.65
CA ALA A 179 -2.51 -27.40 -10.07
C ALA A 179 -1.07 -27.28 -10.59
N ASP A 180 -0.88 -26.90 -11.85
CA ASP A 180 0.44 -26.72 -12.47
C ASP A 180 0.87 -25.25 -12.56
N LEU A 181 0.03 -24.31 -12.12
CA LEU A 181 0.17 -22.87 -12.33
C LEU A 181 0.34 -22.48 -13.82
N THR A 182 -0.26 -23.25 -14.73
CA THR A 182 -0.19 -22.98 -16.17
C THR A 182 -1.15 -21.84 -16.51
N PRO A 183 -0.64 -20.67 -16.93
CA PRO A 183 -1.49 -19.54 -17.30
C PRO A 183 -2.34 -19.85 -18.53
N VAL A 184 -3.46 -19.15 -18.69
CA VAL A 184 -4.18 -19.14 -19.99
C VAL A 184 -3.38 -18.43 -21.08
N PRO A 185 -3.60 -18.75 -22.37
CA PRO A 185 -3.09 -17.92 -23.46
C PRO A 185 -3.52 -16.46 -23.27
N GLY A 186 -2.58 -15.51 -23.40
CA GLY A 186 -2.84 -14.09 -23.12
C GLY A 186 -2.52 -13.65 -21.69
N VAL A 187 -2.03 -14.56 -20.84
CA VAL A 187 -1.43 -14.23 -19.54
C VAL A 187 0.07 -14.56 -19.60
N ARG A 188 0.91 -13.58 -19.29
CA ARG A 188 2.36 -13.66 -19.48
C ARG A 188 3.12 -13.68 -18.16
N ALA A 189 4.03 -14.64 -18.00
CA ALA A 189 4.98 -14.64 -16.91
C ALA A 189 6.04 -13.53 -17.06
N TYR A 190 6.45 -12.95 -15.95
CA TYR A 190 7.57 -12.01 -15.90
C TYR A 190 8.36 -12.18 -14.61
N GLU A 191 9.63 -11.79 -14.65
CA GLU A 191 10.53 -11.76 -13.52
C GLU A 191 10.90 -10.31 -13.16
N ILE A 192 11.37 -10.10 -11.93
CA ILE A 192 11.88 -8.80 -11.48
C ILE A 192 13.28 -8.97 -10.92
N ASN A 193 14.10 -7.93 -10.97
CA ASN A 193 15.49 -7.97 -10.49
C ASN A 193 15.61 -8.17 -8.98
N ALA A 194 14.81 -7.44 -8.21
CA ALA A 194 14.90 -7.40 -6.76
C ALA A 194 13.55 -7.80 -6.15
N PRO A 195 13.37 -9.05 -5.68
CA PRO A 195 12.17 -9.43 -4.93
C PRO A 195 12.17 -8.84 -3.52
N ALA A 196 10.98 -8.53 -2.99
CA ALA A 196 10.80 -8.17 -1.59
C ALA A 196 10.85 -9.41 -0.69
N TRP A 197 11.17 -9.21 0.59
CA TRP A 197 11.15 -10.25 1.60
C TRP A 197 9.72 -10.67 1.95
N HIS A 198 9.47 -11.98 1.97
CA HIS A 198 8.18 -12.59 2.29
C HIS A 198 8.33 -13.78 3.24
N ASP A 199 9.06 -13.60 4.34
CA ASP A 199 9.27 -14.62 5.39
C ASP A 199 9.85 -15.96 4.88
N GLY A 200 10.72 -15.88 3.86
CA GLY A 200 11.35 -17.02 3.21
C GLY A 200 10.58 -17.58 2.01
N ALA A 201 9.38 -17.06 1.71
CA ALA A 201 8.68 -17.40 0.48
C ALA A 201 9.33 -16.74 -0.74
N VAL A 202 9.35 -17.47 -1.85
CA VAL A 202 9.68 -16.95 -3.19
C VAL A 202 8.41 -16.71 -3.98
N SER A 203 8.48 -15.91 -5.04
CA SER A 203 7.30 -15.49 -5.78
C SER A 203 7.44 -15.73 -7.28
N SER A 204 6.41 -16.29 -7.91
CA SER A 204 6.20 -16.21 -9.36
C SER A 204 5.20 -15.09 -9.69
N ARG A 205 5.29 -14.52 -10.89
CA ARG A 205 4.44 -13.39 -11.30
C ARG A 205 3.88 -13.56 -12.70
N LEU A 206 2.64 -13.12 -12.88
CA LEU A 206 1.96 -13.07 -14.17
C LEU A 206 1.35 -11.69 -14.42
N LEU A 207 1.28 -11.31 -15.67
CA LEU A 207 0.65 -10.11 -16.20
C LEU A 207 -0.47 -10.52 -17.18
N ALA A 208 -1.69 -10.09 -16.91
CA ALA A 208 -2.82 -10.19 -17.82
C ALA A 208 -3.25 -8.79 -18.24
N LEU A 209 -3.38 -8.57 -19.55
CA LEU A 209 -3.87 -7.30 -20.13
C LEU A 209 -5.20 -7.54 -20.87
N PRO A 210 -6.11 -6.57 -20.88
CA PRO A 210 -7.41 -6.70 -21.52
C PRO A 210 -7.28 -6.67 -23.06
N GLY A 211 -7.84 -7.67 -23.73
CA GLY A 211 -7.91 -7.73 -25.19
C GLY A 211 -6.55 -7.58 -25.87
N THR A 212 -6.36 -6.50 -26.61
CA THR A 212 -5.11 -6.16 -27.33
C THR A 212 -4.44 -4.89 -26.80
N GLU A 213 -4.89 -4.42 -25.63
CA GLU A 213 -4.32 -3.25 -24.96
C GLU A 213 -2.93 -3.56 -24.41
N ALA A 214 -2.18 -2.49 -24.11
CA ALA A 214 -0.80 -2.58 -23.65
C ALA A 214 -0.61 -1.74 -22.39
N ALA A 215 0.35 -2.11 -21.55
CA ALA A 215 0.87 -1.18 -20.57
C ALA A 215 1.65 -0.05 -21.28
N GLU A 216 1.71 1.13 -20.68
CA GLU A 216 2.42 2.28 -21.22
C GLU A 216 3.51 2.76 -20.26
N PHE A 217 4.66 3.18 -20.78
CA PHE A 217 5.58 3.99 -19.97
C PHE A 217 4.91 5.32 -19.59
N PRO A 218 4.97 5.74 -18.32
CA PRO A 218 4.53 7.07 -17.91
C PRO A 218 5.13 8.18 -18.78
N PRO A 219 4.31 9.12 -19.28
CA PRO A 219 4.73 10.14 -20.23
C PRO A 219 5.64 11.21 -19.61
N ASP A 220 5.63 11.33 -18.28
CA ASP A 220 6.49 12.22 -17.50
C ASP A 220 7.92 11.67 -17.33
N GLY A 221 8.24 10.52 -17.93
CA GLY A 221 9.53 9.85 -17.79
C GLY A 221 9.74 9.15 -16.45
N SER A 222 8.77 9.22 -15.53
CA SER A 222 8.87 8.61 -14.21
C SER A 222 8.83 7.08 -14.27
N GLY A 223 8.34 6.49 -15.36
CA GLY A 223 8.23 5.04 -15.60
C GLY A 223 9.53 4.25 -15.49
N ALA A 224 10.66 4.96 -15.53
CA ALA A 224 11.97 4.39 -15.24
C ALA A 224 12.00 3.78 -13.82
N TRP A 225 11.34 4.43 -12.86
CA TRP A 225 11.34 4.05 -11.44
C TRP A 225 9.95 3.89 -10.82
N LYS A 226 8.92 4.50 -11.39
CA LYS A 226 7.51 4.31 -11.04
C LYS A 226 6.91 3.21 -11.91
N SER A 227 5.77 2.68 -11.45
CA SER A 227 5.05 1.66 -12.20
C SER A 227 4.63 2.14 -13.59
N LEU A 228 4.52 1.20 -14.54
CA LEU A 228 3.89 1.44 -15.83
C LEU A 228 2.42 1.87 -15.65
N ASN A 229 1.87 2.55 -16.65
CA ASN A 229 0.44 2.82 -16.74
C ASN A 229 -0.25 1.60 -17.32
N PHE A 230 -1.34 1.17 -16.68
CA PHE A 230 -2.08 -0.02 -17.08
C PHE A 230 -3.52 0.31 -17.46
N PRO A 231 -4.09 -0.36 -18.46
CA PRO A 231 -5.51 -0.22 -18.80
C PRO A 231 -6.42 -0.92 -17.79
N ASN A 232 -7.69 -0.48 -17.73
CA ASN A 232 -8.73 -1.13 -16.92
C ASN A 232 -8.99 -2.56 -17.42
N GLY A 233 -9.08 -3.51 -16.49
CA GLY A 233 -9.12 -4.95 -16.79
C GLY A 233 -7.77 -5.65 -16.66
N THR A 234 -6.69 -4.90 -16.37
CA THR A 234 -5.37 -5.51 -16.06
C THR A 234 -5.42 -6.31 -14.77
N ALA A 235 -4.85 -7.52 -14.77
CA ALA A 235 -4.63 -8.30 -13.55
C ALA A 235 -3.14 -8.61 -13.38
N LEU A 236 -2.59 -8.23 -12.22
CA LEU A 236 -1.23 -8.57 -11.82
C LEU A 236 -1.28 -9.69 -10.79
N VAL A 237 -0.69 -10.82 -11.12
CA VAL A 237 -0.75 -12.03 -10.28
C VAL A 237 0.60 -12.26 -9.63
N GLN A 238 0.62 -12.56 -8.34
CA GLN A 238 1.79 -13.02 -7.60
C GLN A 238 1.44 -14.28 -6.83
N THR A 239 2.15 -15.38 -7.06
CA THR A 239 1.99 -16.60 -6.25
C THR A 239 3.19 -16.76 -5.33
N LEU A 240 2.94 -16.79 -4.02
CA LEU A 240 3.96 -17.01 -3.00
C LEU A 240 4.10 -18.50 -2.69
N VAL A 241 5.34 -18.96 -2.69
CA VAL A 241 5.71 -20.37 -2.54
C VAL A 241 6.82 -20.46 -1.50
N MET A 242 6.60 -21.26 -0.45
CA MET A 242 7.70 -21.72 0.39
C MET A 242 8.55 -22.70 -0.43
N PRO A 243 9.86 -22.44 -0.60
CA PRO A 243 10.75 -23.39 -1.24
C PRO A 243 10.74 -24.75 -0.54
N ALA A 244 11.10 -25.79 -1.28
CA ALA A 244 11.37 -27.08 -0.66
C ALA A 244 12.55 -26.96 0.31
N ASP A 245 12.48 -27.64 1.44
CA ASP A 245 13.58 -27.81 2.38
C ASP A 245 13.97 -29.30 2.40
N PRO A 246 15.00 -29.70 1.62
CA PRO A 246 15.48 -31.07 1.59
C PRO A 246 16.04 -31.54 2.94
N ALA A 247 16.60 -30.64 3.75
CA ALA A 247 17.19 -31.00 5.04
C ALA A 247 16.10 -31.45 6.04
N SER A 248 14.90 -30.88 5.94
CA SER A 248 13.74 -31.25 6.75
C SER A 248 12.73 -32.14 6.01
N ASN A 249 13.05 -32.62 4.80
CA ASN A 249 12.15 -33.39 3.93
C ASN A 249 10.78 -32.71 3.70
N LYS A 250 10.76 -31.39 3.57
CA LYS A 250 9.54 -30.61 3.30
C LYS A 250 9.49 -30.26 1.80
N PRO A 251 8.45 -30.67 1.06
CA PRO A 251 8.29 -30.26 -0.34
C PRO A 251 7.95 -28.77 -0.43
N ALA A 252 8.16 -28.19 -1.61
CA ALA A 252 7.72 -26.83 -1.89
C ALA A 252 6.22 -26.71 -1.71
N ARG A 253 5.76 -25.57 -1.16
CA ARG A 253 4.35 -25.35 -0.84
C ARG A 253 3.91 -23.96 -1.27
N ARG A 254 2.92 -23.90 -2.14
CA ARG A 254 2.17 -22.67 -2.45
C ARG A 254 1.38 -22.25 -1.22
N LEU A 255 1.52 -20.97 -0.88
CA LEU A 255 0.91 -20.35 0.29
C LEU A 255 -0.35 -19.61 -0.15
N GLU A 256 -0.17 -18.59 -0.99
CA GLU A 256 -1.25 -17.75 -1.50
C GLU A 256 -0.96 -17.29 -2.93
N THR A 257 -2.03 -17.00 -3.66
CA THR A 257 -1.97 -16.24 -4.92
C THR A 257 -2.69 -14.92 -4.73
N ARG A 258 -1.95 -13.82 -4.92
CA ARG A 258 -2.44 -12.45 -4.85
C ARG A 258 -2.73 -11.94 -6.25
N VAL A 259 -3.87 -11.28 -6.43
CA VAL A 259 -4.26 -10.61 -7.68
C VAL A 259 -4.53 -9.15 -7.38
N LEU A 260 -3.79 -8.26 -8.02
CA LEU A 260 -4.11 -6.84 -8.08
C LEU A 260 -4.86 -6.58 -9.39
N LEU A 261 -6.15 -6.27 -9.30
CA LEU A 261 -7.04 -6.07 -10.43
C LEU A 261 -7.29 -4.57 -10.63
N LYS A 262 -7.06 -4.07 -11.86
CA LYS A 262 -7.35 -2.68 -12.21
C LYS A 262 -8.77 -2.56 -12.75
N GLN A 263 -9.63 -1.75 -12.13
CA GLN A 263 -10.98 -1.46 -12.60
C GLN A 263 -11.32 0.00 -12.32
N GLU A 264 -11.98 0.67 -13.26
CA GLU A 264 -12.42 2.07 -13.11
C GLU A 264 -11.31 3.02 -12.64
N ASN A 265 -10.10 2.81 -13.15
CA ASN A 265 -8.85 3.48 -12.80
C ASN A 265 -8.33 3.23 -11.37
N ASP A 266 -9.00 2.39 -10.59
CA ASP A 266 -8.56 1.94 -9.28
C ASP A 266 -7.89 0.57 -9.31
N TRP A 267 -7.19 0.22 -8.23
CA TRP A 267 -6.59 -1.08 -8.02
C TRP A 267 -7.15 -1.76 -6.77
N THR A 268 -7.71 -2.96 -6.95
CA THR A 268 -8.23 -3.77 -5.85
C THR A 268 -7.39 -5.04 -5.69
N GLY A 269 -6.97 -5.31 -4.45
CA GLY A 269 -6.22 -6.51 -4.08
C GLY A 269 -7.12 -7.64 -3.61
N PHE A 270 -6.86 -8.84 -4.11
CA PHE A 270 -7.51 -10.08 -3.70
C PHE A 270 -6.44 -11.15 -3.44
N SER A 271 -6.67 -12.02 -2.46
CA SER A 271 -5.79 -13.15 -2.17
C SER A 271 -6.61 -14.44 -2.15
N TRP A 272 -6.04 -15.51 -2.72
CA TRP A 272 -6.53 -16.87 -2.59
C TRP A 272 -5.53 -17.71 -1.80
N LEU A 273 -5.99 -18.38 -0.75
CA LEU A 273 -5.19 -19.26 0.09
C LEU A 273 -5.17 -20.67 -0.50
N TRP A 274 -3.99 -21.24 -0.73
CA TRP A 274 -3.84 -22.56 -1.34
C TRP A 274 -4.30 -23.69 -0.42
N ASN A 275 -5.02 -24.64 -1.00
CA ASN A 275 -5.47 -25.82 -0.28
C ASN A 275 -4.30 -26.77 0.06
N LYS A 276 -4.52 -27.68 1.03
CA LYS A 276 -3.52 -28.67 1.44
C LYS A 276 -3.10 -29.62 0.30
N GLY A 277 -4.00 -29.86 -0.65
CA GLY A 277 -3.74 -30.72 -1.82
C GLY A 277 -2.91 -30.06 -2.91
N GLN A 278 -2.63 -28.75 -2.83
CA GLN A 278 -1.90 -27.97 -3.83
C GLN A 278 -2.54 -28.00 -5.23
N THR A 279 -3.87 -28.15 -5.30
CA THR A 279 -4.62 -28.26 -6.56
C THR A 279 -5.35 -26.96 -6.93
N ASP A 280 -5.78 -26.19 -5.94
CA ASP A 280 -6.52 -24.94 -6.11
C ASP A 280 -6.38 -24.06 -4.86
N ALA A 281 -6.94 -22.87 -4.90
CA ALA A 281 -6.92 -21.91 -3.80
C ALA A 281 -8.30 -21.24 -3.61
N GLU A 282 -8.62 -20.84 -2.38
CA GLU A 282 -9.91 -20.26 -2.00
C GLU A 282 -9.77 -18.79 -1.61
N LEU A 283 -10.73 -17.97 -2.02
CA LEU A 283 -10.73 -16.52 -1.79
C LEU A 283 -10.71 -16.23 -0.29
N VAL A 284 -9.74 -15.42 0.11
CA VAL A 284 -9.57 -14.98 1.49
C VAL A 284 -10.61 -13.89 1.82
N PRO A 285 -11.26 -13.96 3.00
CA PRO A 285 -12.17 -12.92 3.47
C PRO A 285 -11.51 -11.54 3.53
N THR A 286 -12.32 -10.49 3.52
CA THR A 286 -11.83 -9.10 3.57
C THR A 286 -10.93 -8.81 4.77
N ALA A 287 -11.19 -9.49 5.90
CA ALA A 287 -10.45 -9.38 7.15
C ALA A 287 -9.11 -10.16 7.17
N GLY A 288 -8.68 -10.74 6.05
CA GLY A 288 -7.49 -11.58 5.98
C GLY A 288 -7.69 -12.93 6.69
N VAL A 289 -6.62 -13.73 6.76
CA VAL A 289 -6.65 -15.01 7.47
C VAL A 289 -5.27 -15.38 8.00
N LYS A 290 -5.24 -16.01 9.18
CA LYS A 290 -4.08 -16.71 9.72
C LYS A 290 -4.24 -18.19 9.44
N ALA A 291 -3.35 -18.74 8.62
CA ALA A 291 -3.38 -20.13 8.18
C ALA A 291 -2.25 -20.92 8.85
N ASP A 292 -2.61 -22.01 9.52
CA ASP A 292 -1.63 -22.98 10.03
C ASP A 292 -1.03 -23.77 8.87
N LEU A 293 0.30 -23.74 8.76
CA LEU A 293 1.05 -24.52 7.78
C LEU A 293 1.21 -25.99 8.20
N GLY A 294 0.62 -26.42 9.31
CA GLY A 294 0.60 -27.82 9.76
C GLY A 294 1.95 -28.30 10.28
N ASN A 295 2.87 -27.38 10.53
CA ASN A 295 4.21 -27.62 11.08
C ASN A 295 4.52 -26.70 12.28
N GLY A 296 3.48 -26.07 12.85
CA GLY A 296 3.61 -25.07 13.92
C GLY A 296 3.94 -23.67 13.42
N GLU A 297 4.14 -23.46 12.12
CA GLU A 297 4.29 -22.13 11.52
C GLU A 297 2.93 -21.60 11.07
N GLU A 298 2.72 -20.30 11.30
CA GLU A 298 1.54 -19.56 10.86
C GLU A 298 1.89 -18.69 9.66
N TRP A 299 1.05 -18.73 8.62
CA TRP A 299 1.09 -17.78 7.51
C TRP A 299 -0.05 -16.78 7.66
N THR A 300 0.27 -15.49 7.65
CA THR A 300 -0.76 -14.43 7.68
C THR A 300 -0.98 -13.89 6.28
N VAL A 301 -2.17 -14.11 5.74
CA VAL A 301 -2.63 -13.41 4.54
C VAL A 301 -3.20 -12.05 4.99
N PRO A 302 -2.69 -10.93 4.44
CA PRO A 302 -3.12 -9.59 4.83
C PRO A 302 -4.62 -9.34 4.59
N THR A 303 -5.17 -8.36 5.30
CA THR A 303 -6.52 -7.86 5.00
C THR A 303 -6.53 -7.11 3.66
N ARG A 304 -7.70 -6.91 3.05
CA ARG A 304 -7.81 -6.08 1.83
C ARG A 304 -7.30 -4.65 2.05
N SER A 305 -7.51 -4.15 3.25
CA SER A 305 -7.10 -2.83 3.72
C SER A 305 -5.57 -2.75 3.90
N ASP A 306 -4.92 -3.84 4.31
CA ASP A 306 -3.45 -3.91 4.35
C ASP A 306 -2.84 -3.86 2.94
N CYS A 307 -3.48 -4.47 1.93
CA CYS A 307 -2.98 -4.44 0.55
C CYS A 307 -2.80 -3.00 0.05
N VAL A 308 -3.80 -2.13 0.26
CA VAL A 308 -3.74 -0.73 -0.20
C VAL A 308 -2.79 0.15 0.61
N THR A 309 -2.23 -0.36 1.73
CA THR A 309 -1.15 0.33 2.46
C THR A 309 0.13 0.36 1.63
N CYS A 310 0.49 -0.78 1.07
CA CYS A 310 1.66 -0.94 0.22
C CYS A 310 1.35 -0.49 -1.22
N HIS A 311 0.17 -0.84 -1.72
CA HIS A 311 -0.30 -0.51 -3.06
C HIS A 311 -1.02 0.85 -3.10
N ALA A 312 -0.52 1.83 -2.33
CA ALA A 312 -1.10 3.16 -2.24
C ALA A 312 -0.81 4.00 -3.49
N ARG A 313 -1.57 5.09 -3.64
CA ARG A 313 -1.42 6.06 -4.73
C ARG A 313 0.01 6.63 -4.83
N GLY A 314 0.63 7.01 -3.71
CA GLY A 314 2.00 7.54 -3.69
C GLY A 314 3.06 6.57 -4.24
N ALA A 315 2.83 5.26 -4.11
CA ALA A 315 3.68 4.21 -4.67
C ALA A 315 3.33 3.82 -6.12
N ASN A 316 2.36 4.52 -6.74
CA ASN A 316 1.78 4.21 -8.04
C ASN A 316 1.22 2.77 -8.15
N TYR A 317 0.66 2.26 -7.05
CA TYR A 317 -0.05 0.98 -6.94
C TYR A 317 0.77 -0.28 -7.28
N ALA A 318 1.27 -0.47 -8.51
CA ALA A 318 1.92 -1.71 -8.96
C ALA A 318 3.44 -1.73 -8.69
N LEU A 319 3.84 -2.28 -7.54
CA LEU A 319 5.18 -2.18 -6.95
C LEU A 319 6.34 -2.89 -7.68
N GLY A 320 6.06 -3.74 -8.68
CA GLY A 320 7.07 -4.57 -9.35
C GLY A 320 7.25 -4.35 -10.85
N LEU A 321 6.36 -3.58 -11.50
CA LEU A 321 6.37 -3.38 -12.96
C LEU A 321 6.92 -2.00 -13.30
N THR A 322 8.21 -1.82 -13.05
CA THR A 322 8.97 -0.62 -13.41
C THR A 322 10.06 -0.99 -14.42
N ALA A 323 10.59 -0.02 -15.17
CA ALA A 323 11.71 -0.31 -16.07
C ALA A 323 12.91 -0.89 -15.28
N ALA A 324 13.21 -0.33 -14.09
CA ALA A 324 14.32 -0.78 -13.25
C ALA A 324 14.22 -2.23 -12.77
N GLN A 325 13.00 -2.75 -12.57
CA GLN A 325 12.76 -4.14 -12.19
C GLN A 325 12.75 -5.09 -13.39
N LEU A 326 12.26 -4.63 -14.54
CA LEU A 326 12.08 -5.44 -15.75
C LEU A 326 13.30 -5.47 -16.66
N ASN A 327 14.20 -4.49 -16.53
CA ASN A 327 15.45 -4.42 -17.29
C ASN A 327 16.38 -5.52 -16.81
N ARG A 328 16.29 -6.72 -17.39
CA ARG A 328 17.09 -7.87 -17.01
C ARG A 328 17.24 -8.87 -18.13
N PRO A 329 18.35 -9.62 -18.20
CA PRO A 329 18.44 -10.75 -19.13
C PRO A 329 17.48 -11.87 -18.69
N LEU A 330 16.80 -12.48 -19.67
CA LEU A 330 16.18 -13.79 -19.53
C LEU A 330 17.23 -14.87 -19.81
N ALA A 331 17.14 -15.99 -19.09
CA ALA A 331 17.96 -17.15 -19.38
C ALA A 331 17.74 -17.57 -20.85
N ALA A 332 18.84 -17.82 -21.57
CA ALA A 332 18.75 -18.29 -22.94
C ALA A 332 18.04 -19.65 -22.99
N VAL A 333 17.03 -19.78 -23.86
CA VAL A 333 16.55 -21.11 -24.27
C VAL A 333 17.73 -21.82 -24.93
N ALA A 334 17.98 -23.08 -24.58
CA ALA A 334 19.18 -23.81 -24.95
C ALA A 334 19.63 -23.56 -26.42
N GLY A 335 20.78 -22.91 -26.59
CA GLY A 335 21.37 -22.57 -27.90
C GLY A 335 21.07 -21.16 -28.45
N GLY A 336 20.25 -20.35 -27.77
CA GLY A 336 19.95 -18.97 -28.15
C GLY A 336 20.81 -17.91 -27.46
N ALA A 337 20.77 -16.67 -27.95
CA ALA A 337 21.32 -15.52 -27.24
C ALA A 337 20.39 -15.10 -26.09
N ALA A 338 20.96 -14.62 -24.98
CA ALA A 338 20.16 -14.03 -23.89
C ALA A 338 19.41 -12.80 -24.41
N VAL A 339 18.10 -12.74 -24.14
CA VAL A 339 17.23 -11.61 -24.54
C VAL A 339 16.88 -10.82 -23.28
N ASN A 340 16.97 -9.49 -23.34
CA ASN A 340 16.51 -8.65 -22.24
C ASN A 340 14.97 -8.67 -22.17
N GLN A 341 14.42 -8.96 -20.99
CA GLN A 341 12.98 -9.10 -20.76
C GLN A 341 12.20 -7.83 -21.12
N LEU A 342 12.66 -6.66 -20.69
CA LEU A 342 12.00 -5.39 -20.99
C LEU A 342 11.92 -5.15 -22.50
N VAL A 343 13.02 -5.43 -23.22
CA VAL A 343 13.07 -5.34 -24.68
C VAL A 343 12.10 -6.32 -25.33
N SER A 344 12.02 -7.55 -24.83
CA SER A 344 11.07 -8.57 -25.30
C SER A 344 9.61 -8.15 -25.08
N LEU A 345 9.27 -7.64 -23.89
CA LEU A 345 7.93 -7.14 -23.57
C LEU A 345 7.51 -5.97 -24.50
N VAL A 346 8.42 -5.04 -24.78
CA VAL A 346 8.15 -3.92 -25.70
C VAL A 346 8.00 -4.43 -27.14
N LYS A 347 8.92 -5.26 -27.62
CA LYS A 347 8.90 -5.80 -28.99
C LYS A 347 7.62 -6.61 -29.27
N GLU A 348 7.14 -7.34 -28.28
CA GLU A 348 5.93 -8.15 -28.37
C GLU A 348 4.64 -7.34 -28.11
N GLY A 349 4.75 -6.04 -27.83
CA GLY A 349 3.63 -5.12 -27.72
C GLY A 349 2.90 -5.14 -26.36
N TRP A 350 3.45 -5.82 -25.34
CA TRP A 350 2.92 -5.80 -23.97
C TRP A 350 3.12 -4.45 -23.29
N ILE A 351 4.20 -3.75 -23.68
CA ILE A 351 4.52 -2.41 -23.20
C ILE A 351 4.72 -1.50 -24.42
N LYS A 352 4.10 -0.33 -24.39
CA LYS A 352 4.21 0.69 -25.43
C LYS A 352 4.66 2.03 -24.85
N THR A 353 5.14 2.89 -25.72
CA THR A 353 5.52 4.27 -25.38
C THR A 353 4.61 5.21 -26.15
N ARG A 354 4.02 6.18 -25.44
CA ARG A 354 3.28 7.28 -26.05
C ARG A 354 4.25 8.20 -26.78
N GLN A 355 3.99 8.42 -28.06
CA GLN A 355 4.79 9.22 -28.96
C GLN A 355 4.32 10.70 -28.93
N PRO A 356 5.14 11.65 -29.40
CA PRO A 356 4.78 13.06 -29.45
C PRO A 356 3.52 13.38 -30.28
N ASP A 357 3.15 12.51 -31.24
CA ASP A 357 1.93 12.62 -32.04
C ASP A 357 0.66 12.12 -31.31
N GLY A 358 0.79 11.74 -30.04
CA GLY A 358 -0.29 11.22 -29.19
C GLY A 358 -0.57 9.72 -29.36
N LYS A 359 0.03 9.04 -30.35
CA LYS A 359 -0.16 7.61 -30.58
C LYS A 359 0.78 6.78 -29.72
N THR A 360 0.43 5.52 -29.49
CA THR A 360 1.29 4.57 -28.76
C THR A 360 2.00 3.63 -29.72
N ALA A 361 3.29 3.39 -29.52
CA ALA A 361 4.07 2.46 -30.34
C ALA A 361 4.89 1.50 -29.47
N ALA A 362 5.15 0.30 -30.00
CA ALA A 362 6.01 -0.72 -29.40
C ALA A 362 7.50 -0.37 -29.57
N VAL A 363 7.91 0.75 -28.96
CA VAL A 363 9.25 1.33 -29.07
C VAL A 363 9.76 1.68 -27.68
N MET A 364 11.03 1.38 -27.41
CA MET A 364 11.67 1.73 -26.15
C MET A 364 11.78 3.25 -25.98
N PRO A 365 11.56 3.82 -24.77
CA PRO A 365 11.68 5.25 -24.55
C PRO A 365 13.14 5.76 -24.60
N ALA A 366 14.11 4.87 -24.35
CA ALA A 366 15.54 5.12 -24.46
C ALA A 366 16.27 3.79 -24.73
N PRO A 367 17.55 3.81 -25.16
CA PRO A 367 18.37 2.60 -25.23
C PRO A 367 18.37 1.83 -23.90
N VAL A 368 18.25 0.49 -23.94
CA VAL A 368 18.08 -0.33 -22.73
C VAL A 368 19.23 -0.19 -21.72
N GLY A 369 20.46 0.08 -22.19
CA GLY A 369 21.62 0.31 -21.33
C GLY A 369 21.63 1.66 -20.61
N GLU A 370 20.77 2.60 -21.03
CA GLU A 370 20.59 3.92 -20.40
C GLU A 370 19.41 3.91 -19.41
N LEU A 371 18.55 2.90 -19.47
CA LEU A 371 17.44 2.73 -18.53
C LEU A 371 17.96 2.19 -17.19
N PRO A 372 17.34 2.59 -16.07
CA PRO A 372 17.76 2.12 -14.76
C PRO A 372 17.63 0.61 -14.61
N HIS A 373 18.32 0.08 -13.61
CA HIS A 373 18.40 -1.33 -13.29
C HIS A 373 18.59 -1.47 -11.77
N LEU A 374 17.69 -2.19 -11.09
CA LEU A 374 17.93 -2.66 -9.72
C LEU A 374 18.75 -3.95 -9.77
N VAL A 375 19.65 -4.14 -8.82
CA VAL A 375 20.34 -5.44 -8.63
C VAL A 375 19.55 -6.32 -7.66
N ASP A 376 19.79 -7.63 -7.68
CA ASP A 376 19.30 -8.49 -6.60
C ASP A 376 20.04 -8.10 -5.30
N PRO A 377 19.33 -7.73 -4.20
CA PRO A 377 19.97 -7.35 -2.94
C PRO A 377 20.87 -8.45 -2.35
N TYR A 378 20.67 -9.70 -2.73
CA TYR A 378 21.43 -10.84 -2.23
C TYR A 378 22.53 -11.33 -3.19
N ASP A 379 22.64 -10.76 -4.40
CA ASP A 379 23.73 -11.08 -5.32
C ASP A 379 25.03 -10.42 -4.86
N ILE A 380 25.93 -11.23 -4.31
CA ILE A 380 27.23 -10.77 -3.78
C ILE A 380 28.19 -10.27 -4.87
N ALA A 381 27.92 -10.51 -6.15
CA ALA A 381 28.71 -9.97 -7.25
C ALA A 381 28.41 -8.48 -7.51
N ALA A 382 27.23 -8.01 -7.11
CA ALA A 382 26.86 -6.59 -7.20
C ALA A 382 27.49 -5.76 -6.08
N SER A 383 27.66 -4.46 -6.32
CA SER A 383 28.24 -3.55 -5.34
C SER A 383 27.36 -3.45 -4.08
N LEU A 384 27.99 -3.30 -2.92
CA LEU A 384 27.26 -3.19 -1.65
C LEU A 384 26.25 -2.01 -1.63
N PRO A 385 26.59 -0.80 -2.13
CA PRO A 385 25.62 0.30 -2.20
C PRO A 385 24.42 0.02 -3.10
N ASP A 386 24.62 -0.65 -4.25
CA ASP A 386 23.51 -0.95 -5.16
C ASP A 386 22.57 -2.00 -4.57
N ARG A 387 23.13 -3.01 -3.87
CA ARG A 387 22.35 -4.02 -3.16
C ARG A 387 21.52 -3.41 -2.04
N ALA A 388 22.12 -2.52 -1.23
CA ALA A 388 21.40 -1.82 -0.17
C ALA A 388 20.30 -0.90 -0.73
N ARG A 389 20.57 -0.19 -1.83
CA ARG A 389 19.54 0.61 -2.54
C ARG A 389 18.39 -0.27 -3.03
N ALA A 390 18.68 -1.42 -3.63
CA ALA A 390 17.66 -2.36 -4.09
C ALA A 390 16.82 -2.90 -2.92
N TYR A 391 17.45 -3.23 -1.79
CA TYR A 391 16.77 -3.68 -0.59
C TYR A 391 15.77 -2.64 -0.05
N LEU A 392 16.22 -1.39 0.10
CA LEU A 392 15.38 -0.28 0.55
C LEU A 392 14.25 0.03 -0.45
N ALA A 393 14.56 -0.06 -1.75
CA ALA A 393 13.58 0.15 -2.82
C ALA A 393 12.41 -0.85 -2.73
N THR A 394 12.68 -2.13 -2.49
CA THR A 394 11.65 -3.18 -2.58
C THR A 394 10.94 -3.48 -1.27
N ASN A 395 11.58 -3.20 -0.12
CA ASN A 395 11.02 -3.50 1.20
C ASN A 395 10.53 -2.27 1.95
N CYS A 396 10.91 -1.04 1.54
CA CYS A 396 10.64 0.17 2.32
C CYS A 396 10.02 1.31 1.50
N SER A 397 10.51 1.56 0.28
CA SER A 397 10.20 2.80 -0.48
C SER A 397 8.72 3.09 -0.69
N HIS A 398 7.90 2.07 -0.93
CA HIS A 398 6.45 2.19 -1.11
C HIS A 398 5.71 2.93 0.03
N CYS A 399 6.19 2.78 1.27
CA CYS A 399 5.67 3.51 2.43
C CYS A 399 6.49 4.77 2.70
N HIS A 400 7.79 4.76 2.39
CA HIS A 400 8.72 5.86 2.61
C HIS A 400 9.04 6.59 1.30
N ILE A 401 8.02 7.16 0.68
CA ILE A 401 8.08 8.02 -0.51
C ILE A 401 7.17 9.22 -0.22
N PRO A 402 7.33 10.39 -0.86
CA PRO A 402 6.33 11.45 -0.73
C PRO A 402 4.93 10.89 -1.00
N GLU A 403 4.02 11.12 -0.06
CA GLU A 403 2.64 10.60 -0.08
C GLU A 403 2.52 9.05 0.03
N GLY A 404 3.62 8.35 0.31
CA GLY A 404 3.63 6.97 0.78
C GLY A 404 3.21 6.93 2.24
N GLY A 405 2.28 6.05 2.61
CA GLY A 405 1.60 6.07 3.92
C GLY A 405 2.47 5.85 5.17
N GLY A 406 3.81 5.87 5.06
CA GLY A 406 4.75 5.87 6.16
C GLY A 406 5.03 7.30 6.63
N ASN A 407 4.56 7.65 7.83
CA ASN A 407 4.65 9.01 8.38
C ASN A 407 6.05 9.41 8.89
N SER A 408 7.13 8.95 8.23
CA SER A 408 8.49 9.43 8.49
C SER A 408 8.88 10.48 7.46
N ALA A 409 9.72 11.44 7.85
CA ALA A 409 10.36 12.34 6.88
C ALA A 409 11.29 11.64 5.85
N MET A 410 11.61 10.35 6.06
CA MET A 410 12.49 9.57 5.20
C MET A 410 11.89 9.37 3.80
N ASN A 411 12.70 9.63 2.77
CA ASN A 411 12.37 9.40 1.37
C ASN A 411 13.33 8.35 0.78
N LEU A 412 12.82 7.13 0.68
CA LEU A 412 13.51 5.97 0.13
C LEU A 412 13.11 5.69 -1.32
N ALA A 413 12.52 6.67 -2.02
CA ALA A 413 12.31 6.53 -3.46
C ALA A 413 13.64 6.15 -4.14
N PRO A 414 13.64 5.19 -5.08
CA PRO A 414 14.89 4.71 -5.70
C PRO A 414 15.74 5.80 -6.37
N TRP A 415 15.11 6.91 -6.76
CA TRP A 415 15.76 8.09 -7.36
C TRP A 415 16.23 9.14 -6.35
N ALA A 416 15.76 9.11 -5.10
CA ALA A 416 16.19 10.04 -4.05
C ALA A 416 17.66 9.82 -3.71
N LYS A 417 18.40 10.91 -3.47
CA LYS A 417 19.85 10.87 -3.21
C LYS A 417 20.26 11.84 -2.10
N GLY A 418 21.24 11.43 -1.31
CA GLY A 418 21.89 12.30 -0.32
C GLY A 418 20.89 12.85 0.69
N ARG A 419 20.89 14.17 0.90
CA ARG A 419 20.03 14.83 1.90
C ARG A 419 18.53 14.72 1.59
N GLU A 420 18.14 14.53 0.33
CA GLU A 420 16.72 14.33 -0.03
C GLU A 420 16.13 13.07 0.59
N GLN A 421 16.97 12.12 0.98
CA GLN A 421 16.52 10.86 1.57
C GLN A 421 16.11 11.00 3.04
N HIS A 422 16.54 12.06 3.72
CA HIS A 422 16.33 12.25 5.16
C HIS A 422 16.59 10.96 5.96
N LEU A 423 17.78 10.37 5.72
CA LEU A 423 18.16 9.07 6.25
C LEU A 423 19.45 9.13 7.07
N LEU A 424 20.51 9.67 6.49
CA LEU A 424 21.83 9.70 7.12
C LEU A 424 21.88 10.80 8.19
N SER A 425 22.31 10.43 9.39
CA SER A 425 22.43 11.30 10.57
C SER A 425 21.15 12.03 10.98
N GLU A 426 19.99 11.56 10.51
CA GLU A 426 18.69 12.10 10.89
C GLU A 426 18.19 11.52 12.20
N ARG A 427 17.52 12.36 13.00
CA ARG A 427 16.90 11.90 14.25
C ARG A 427 15.59 11.15 13.96
N PRO A 428 15.34 10.00 14.60
CA PRO A 428 14.08 9.29 14.43
C PRO A 428 12.90 10.10 14.98
N GLN A 429 11.78 10.11 14.25
CA GLN A 429 10.55 10.79 14.69
C GLN A 429 9.67 9.90 15.58
N HIS A 430 9.72 8.58 15.39
CA HIS A 430 8.86 7.61 16.09
C HIS A 430 9.56 6.93 17.26
N GLY A 431 10.24 7.71 18.11
CA GLY A 431 10.98 7.19 19.25
C GLY A 431 12.31 6.51 18.90
N ASP A 432 13.15 6.37 19.92
CA ASP A 432 14.53 5.88 19.87
C ASP A 432 14.68 4.45 20.41
N LEU A 433 13.58 3.81 20.82
CA LEU A 433 13.57 2.50 21.50
C LEU A 433 14.39 2.48 22.80
N GLY A 434 14.54 3.64 23.45
CA GLY A 434 15.37 3.81 24.64
C GLY A 434 16.88 3.84 24.36
N LEU A 435 17.28 3.97 23.09
CA LEU A 435 18.68 4.08 22.69
C LEU A 435 19.16 5.53 22.74
N GLU A 436 20.32 5.77 23.34
CA GLU A 436 20.90 7.09 23.48
C GLU A 436 21.57 7.58 22.18
N ASP A 437 21.39 8.85 21.83
CA ASP A 437 21.98 9.52 20.65
C ASP A 437 21.83 8.77 19.32
N VAL A 438 20.75 8.00 19.16
CA VAL A 438 20.52 7.21 17.94
C VAL A 438 20.15 8.10 16.74
N ARG A 439 20.51 7.66 15.54
CA ARG A 439 20.08 8.21 14.24
C ARG A 439 19.36 7.15 13.43
N LEU A 440 18.59 7.54 12.41
CA LEU A 440 17.99 6.57 11.48
C LEU A 440 19.09 5.68 10.88
N ILE A 441 20.16 6.30 10.36
CA ILE A 441 21.46 5.67 10.10
C ILE A 441 22.55 6.61 10.61
N CYS A 442 23.47 6.11 11.42
CA CYS A 442 24.72 6.77 11.78
C CYS A 442 25.85 6.16 10.92
N PRO A 443 26.40 6.89 9.94
CA PRO A 443 27.47 6.39 9.09
C PRO A 443 28.66 5.84 9.88
N GLY A 444 29.06 4.59 9.60
CA GLY A 444 30.17 3.92 10.28
C GLY A 444 29.86 3.38 11.68
N ASP A 445 28.65 3.58 12.21
CA ASP A 445 28.29 3.19 13.58
C ASP A 445 26.93 2.47 13.65
N ALA A 446 27.00 1.14 13.65
CA ALA A 446 25.81 0.29 13.77
C ALA A 446 25.12 0.44 15.14
N SER A 447 25.87 0.75 16.20
CA SER A 447 25.32 0.84 17.57
C SER A 447 24.41 2.05 17.76
N ARG A 448 24.62 3.11 16.96
CA ARG A 448 23.78 4.32 16.92
C ARG A 448 22.85 4.38 15.69
N SER A 449 22.66 3.27 14.98
CA SER A 449 21.80 3.21 13.78
C SER A 449 20.48 2.47 14.08
N LEU A 450 19.36 3.17 13.99
CA LEU A 450 18.04 2.65 14.36
C LEU A 450 17.39 1.78 13.27
N LEU A 451 17.66 2.06 11.99
CA LEU A 451 16.98 1.38 10.89
C LEU A 451 17.14 -0.16 10.94
N PRO A 452 18.35 -0.73 11.06
CA PRO A 452 18.50 -2.19 11.17
C PRO A 452 17.81 -2.78 12.41
N VAL A 453 17.77 -2.04 13.52
CA VAL A 453 17.09 -2.46 14.75
C VAL A 453 15.59 -2.59 14.52
N ARG A 454 14.96 -1.63 13.81
CA ARG A 454 13.53 -1.72 13.45
C ARG A 454 13.25 -2.85 12.47
N VAL A 455 14.14 -3.09 11.50
CA VAL A 455 14.03 -4.22 10.56
C VAL A 455 14.09 -5.57 11.28
N MET A 456 14.90 -5.66 12.33
CA MET A 456 15.03 -6.85 13.18
C MET A 456 13.88 -7.04 14.18
N SER A 457 13.31 -5.95 14.68
CA SER A 457 12.28 -5.96 15.73
C SER A 457 10.98 -6.61 15.26
N ARG A 458 10.28 -7.36 16.10
CA ARG A 458 8.93 -7.88 15.81
C ARG A 458 7.93 -7.37 16.86
N GLY A 459 6.77 -6.89 16.41
CA GLY A 459 5.75 -6.26 17.27
C GLY A 459 5.61 -4.73 17.07
N PRO A 460 5.25 -3.95 18.11
CA PRO A 460 4.78 -2.56 17.98
C PRO A 460 5.73 -1.53 17.30
N ASN A 461 7.01 -1.87 17.09
CA ASN A 461 8.00 -0.98 16.46
C ASN A 461 8.69 -1.64 15.25
N GLN A 462 8.14 -2.73 14.73
CA GLN A 462 8.73 -3.48 13.63
C GLN A 462 8.66 -2.70 12.30
N MET A 463 9.65 -2.93 11.44
CA MET A 463 9.63 -2.49 10.05
C MET A 463 9.93 -3.69 9.12
N PRO A 464 9.15 -3.90 8.05
CA PRO A 464 7.88 -3.24 7.75
C PRO A 464 6.81 -3.57 8.81
N PRO A 465 5.83 -2.67 9.06
CA PRO A 465 4.82 -2.87 10.12
C PRO A 465 3.85 -4.01 9.82
N LEU A 466 3.73 -4.40 8.54
CA LEU A 466 2.82 -5.44 8.05
C LEU A 466 3.52 -6.34 7.02
N GLY A 467 2.92 -7.49 6.74
CA GLY A 467 3.35 -8.39 5.66
C GLY A 467 4.56 -9.28 5.97
N THR A 468 5.16 -9.17 7.16
CA THR A 468 6.25 -10.04 7.62
C THR A 468 6.09 -10.37 9.11
N GLN A 469 6.47 -11.60 9.47
CA GLN A 469 6.47 -12.14 10.83
C GLN A 469 7.89 -12.56 11.26
N LYS A 470 8.81 -12.73 10.32
CA LYS A 470 10.19 -13.17 10.57
C LYS A 470 11.19 -12.09 10.16
N ALA A 471 12.24 -11.94 10.95
CA ALA A 471 13.37 -11.07 10.63
C ALA A 471 14.11 -11.59 9.40
N ASP A 472 14.41 -10.69 8.47
CA ASP A 472 15.22 -10.97 7.31
C ASP A 472 16.70 -10.84 7.69
N ALA A 473 17.29 -11.95 8.13
CA ALA A 473 18.67 -11.96 8.61
C ALA A 473 19.67 -11.50 7.54
N ALA A 474 19.46 -11.89 6.27
CA ALA A 474 20.33 -11.50 5.17
C ALA A 474 20.19 -10.00 4.84
N GLY A 475 18.96 -9.48 4.83
CA GLY A 475 18.69 -8.05 4.67
C GLY A 475 19.28 -7.19 5.78
N ILE A 476 19.18 -7.65 7.04
CA ILE A 476 19.79 -6.95 8.20
C ILE A 476 21.32 -6.91 8.05
N GLN A 477 21.94 -8.04 7.70
CA GLN A 477 23.39 -8.09 7.47
C GLN A 477 23.82 -7.18 6.33
N LEU A 478 23.05 -7.12 5.25
CA LEU A 478 23.28 -6.20 4.13
C LEU A 478 23.24 -4.75 4.58
N LEU A 479 22.22 -4.35 5.35
CA LEU A 479 22.09 -2.98 5.85
C LEU A 479 23.23 -2.61 6.81
N ILE A 480 23.63 -3.53 7.70
CA ILE A 480 24.77 -3.32 8.62
C ILE A 480 26.08 -3.22 7.86
N ALA A 481 26.33 -4.08 6.87
CA ALA A 481 27.53 -3.98 6.06
C ALA A 481 27.58 -2.65 5.32
N TRP A 482 26.47 -2.26 4.69
CA TRP A 482 26.38 -1.00 3.95
C TRP A 482 26.62 0.22 4.83
N LEU A 483 25.98 0.31 6.00
CA LEU A 483 26.15 1.47 6.88
C LEU A 483 27.57 1.57 7.44
N LEU A 484 28.28 0.46 7.65
CA LEU A 484 29.65 0.45 8.15
C LEU A 484 30.66 0.91 7.09
N GLU A 485 30.34 0.78 5.80
CA GLU A 485 31.15 1.32 4.70
C GLU A 485 30.88 2.81 4.41
N LEU A 486 29.82 3.39 4.98
CA LEU A 486 29.55 4.82 4.80
C LEU A 486 30.64 5.64 5.50
N PRO A 487 31.13 6.72 4.85
CA PRO A 487 32.11 7.59 5.47
C PRO A 487 31.50 8.22 6.73
N ALA A 488 32.19 8.10 7.85
CA ALA A 488 31.82 8.80 9.07
C ALA A 488 31.69 10.30 8.75
N GLU A 489 30.57 10.92 9.16
CA GLU A 489 30.46 12.37 9.03
C GLU A 489 31.52 13.02 9.92
N ALA A 490 32.22 14.01 9.38
CA ALA A 490 33.15 14.81 10.15
C ALA A 490 32.39 15.51 11.30
N PRO A 491 32.97 15.55 12.52
CA PRO A 491 32.31 16.06 13.71
C PRO A 491 31.85 17.50 13.63
#